data_AF-A0A0N4WUX7-F1
#
_entry.id   AF-A0A0N4WUX7-F1
#
_cell.length_a   1.000
_cell.length_b   1.000
_cell.length_c   1.000
_cell.angle_alpha   90.00
_cell.angle_beta   90.00
_cell.angle_gamma   90.00
#
_symmetry.space_group_name_H-M   'P 1'
#
loop_
_entity.id
_entity.type
_entity.pdbx_description
1 polymer ?
#
loop_
_entity_poly.entity_id
_entity_poly.type
_entity_poly.pdbx_seq_one_letter_code
_entity_poly.pdbx_strand_id
1 'polypeptide(L)'
;MNAGEEPLEFRYEKLRGSKRMLIMAKDSLGVAFWRLCSEEMTFTAEVYCQFLDNNIGNWMAARNVKKAIIAHDNAKPHAPRIAQQFFEEKVIETWI
;
A
#
# COMPACT_ATOMS: atom_id res chain seq x y z
N MET A 1 29.22 -7.68 -39.87
CA MET A 1 28.03 -6.88 -39.52
C MET A 1 27.13 -7.81 -38.72
N ASN A 2 27.02 -7.57 -37.41
CA ASN A 2 26.28 -8.46 -36.50
C ASN A 2 24.77 -8.25 -36.69
N ALA A 3 24.06 -9.34 -36.92
CA ALA A 3 22.61 -9.37 -37.00
C ALA A 3 22.02 -8.92 -35.66
N GLY A 4 21.17 -7.90 -35.69
CA GLY A 4 20.47 -7.40 -34.53
C GLY A 4 19.48 -8.44 -34.04
N GLU A 5 19.72 -8.97 -32.85
CA GLU A 5 18.73 -9.73 -32.11
C GLU A 5 17.58 -8.77 -31.78
N GLU A 6 16.39 -9.01 -32.35
CA GLU A 6 15.19 -8.30 -31.92
C GLU A 6 14.91 -8.64 -30.45
N PRO A 7 14.50 -7.66 -29.62
CA PRO A 7 14.20 -7.93 -28.23
C PRO A 7 13.01 -8.88 -28.15
N LEU A 8 13.20 -10.00 -27.45
CA LEU A 8 12.14 -10.96 -27.12
C LEU A 8 10.93 -10.18 -26.58
N GLU A 9 9.84 -10.14 -27.35
CA GLU A 9 8.55 -9.68 -26.86
C GLU A 9 8.19 -10.57 -25.67
N PHE A 10 8.35 -10.04 -24.46
CA PHE A 10 7.77 -10.64 -23.26
C PHE A 10 6.26 -10.57 -23.41
N ARG A 11 5.68 -11.60 -24.02
CA ARG A 11 4.24 -11.84 -23.99
C ARG A 11 3.90 -12.20 -22.56
N TYR A 12 3.37 -11.21 -21.83
CA TYR A 12 2.68 -11.48 -20.57
C TYR A 12 1.50 -12.39 -20.90
N GLU A 13 1.68 -13.70 -20.76
CA GLU A 13 0.55 -14.61 -20.63
C GLU A 13 -0.25 -14.13 -19.44
N LYS A 14 -1.45 -13.57 -19.69
CA LYS A 14 -2.42 -13.30 -18.63
C LYS A 14 -2.66 -14.63 -17.93
N LEU A 15 -2.04 -14.82 -16.75
CA LEU A 15 -2.46 -15.82 -15.77
C LEU A 15 -3.91 -15.48 -15.42
N ARG A 16 -4.86 -16.02 -16.20
CA ARG A 16 -6.31 -15.79 -16.10
C ARG A 16 -6.85 -16.50 -14.85
N GLY A 17 -6.50 -15.99 -13.70
CA GLY A 17 -7.18 -16.25 -12.44
C GLY A 17 -7.72 -14.94 -11.90
N SER A 18 -8.88 -14.98 -11.24
CA SER A 18 -9.34 -13.86 -10.43
C SER A 18 -8.31 -13.59 -9.33
N LYS A 19 -7.67 -12.42 -9.36
CA LYS A 19 -6.70 -11.98 -8.35
C LYS A 19 -7.29 -10.80 -7.59
N ARG A 20 -7.18 -10.85 -6.27
CA ARG A 20 -7.54 -9.75 -5.37
C ARG A 20 -6.31 -9.30 -4.60
N MET A 21 -6.23 -8.01 -4.33
CA MET A 21 -5.16 -7.44 -3.53
C MET A 21 -5.58 -7.35 -2.06
N LEU A 22 -4.72 -7.81 -1.15
CA LEU A 22 -4.88 -7.64 0.28
C LEU A 22 -3.98 -6.48 0.73
N ILE A 23 -4.58 -5.48 1.39
CA ILE A 23 -3.86 -4.41 2.09
C ILE A 23 -3.98 -4.72 3.59
N MET A 24 -2.85 -4.74 4.30
CA MET A 24 -2.83 -5.15 5.71
C MET A 24 -1.80 -4.33 6.49
N ALA A 25 -2.18 -3.94 7.70
CA ALA A 25 -1.27 -3.44 8.72
C ALA A 25 -1.18 -4.45 9.87
N LYS A 26 0.02 -4.61 10.43
CA LYS A 26 0.28 -5.46 11.60
C LYS A 26 1.07 -4.69 12.65
N ASP A 27 0.88 -5.04 13.92
CA ASP A 27 1.66 -4.58 15.05
C ASP A 27 2.26 -5.78 15.81
N SER A 28 2.89 -5.53 16.96
CA SER A 28 3.48 -6.58 17.80
C SER A 28 2.47 -7.58 18.38
N LEU A 29 1.17 -7.27 18.31
CA LEU A 29 0.08 -8.08 18.83
C LEU A 29 -0.69 -8.81 17.70
N GLY A 30 -0.27 -8.64 16.44
CA GLY A 30 -0.83 -9.36 15.29
C GLY A 30 -1.38 -8.42 14.21
N VAL A 31 -2.43 -8.87 13.51
CA VAL A 31 -3.08 -8.08 12.46
C VAL A 31 -3.86 -6.93 13.13
N ALA A 32 -3.51 -5.70 12.80
CA ALA A 32 -4.15 -4.51 13.32
C ALA A 32 -5.45 -4.21 12.56
N PHE A 33 -5.35 -4.13 11.23
CA PHE A 33 -6.48 -3.92 10.33
C PHE A 33 -6.09 -4.34 8.91
N TRP A 34 -7.09 -4.69 8.10
CA TRP A 34 -6.88 -5.15 6.74
C TRP A 34 -8.10 -4.86 5.86
N ARG A 35 -7.88 -4.87 4.55
CA ARG A 35 -8.91 -4.74 3.52
C ARG A 35 -8.55 -5.64 2.35
N LEU A 36 -9.51 -6.47 1.91
CA LEU A 36 -9.42 -7.13 0.62
C LEU A 36 -10.05 -6.23 -0.44
N CYS A 37 -9.26 -5.82 -1.42
CA CYS A 37 -9.72 -5.02 -2.55
C CYS A 37 -10.60 -5.86 -3.47
N SER A 38 -11.51 -5.19 -4.19
CA SER A 38 -12.26 -5.84 -5.25
C SER A 38 -11.33 -6.33 -6.35
N GLU A 39 -11.83 -7.29 -7.12
CA GLU A 39 -11.15 -7.76 -8.33
C GLU A 39 -10.89 -6.57 -9.25
N GLU A 40 -9.72 -6.58 -9.90
CA GLU A 40 -9.30 -5.56 -10.86
C GLU A 40 -9.07 -4.14 -10.28
N MET A 41 -9.19 -3.97 -8.96
CA MET A 41 -8.87 -2.69 -8.31
C MET A 41 -7.36 -2.42 -8.33
N THR A 42 -6.97 -1.27 -8.88
CA THR A 42 -5.60 -0.76 -8.79
C THR A 42 -5.37 -0.12 -7.42
N PHE A 43 -4.29 -0.48 -6.75
CA PHE A 43 -3.87 0.17 -5.51
C PHE A 43 -3.12 1.46 -5.82
N THR A 44 -3.80 2.59 -5.61
CA THR A 44 -3.27 3.95 -5.81
C THR A 44 -2.93 4.60 -4.47
N ALA A 45 -2.29 5.77 -4.52
CA ALA A 45 -1.98 6.53 -3.31
C ALA A 45 -3.24 6.99 -2.57
N GLU A 46 -4.31 7.34 -3.29
CA GLU A 46 -5.60 7.71 -2.70
C GLU A 46 -6.21 6.52 -1.95
N VAL A 47 -6.15 5.32 -2.54
CA VAL A 47 -6.63 4.09 -1.90
C VAL A 47 -5.83 3.78 -0.64
N TYR A 48 -4.51 4.00 -0.67
CA TYR A 48 -3.63 3.86 0.47
C TYR A 48 -3.97 4.86 1.59
N CYS A 49 -4.06 6.16 1.29
CA CYS A 49 -4.40 7.19 2.27
C CYS A 49 -5.78 6.94 2.89
N GLN A 50 -6.79 6.60 2.07
CA GLN A 50 -8.13 6.28 2.56
C GLN A 50 -8.12 5.04 3.46
N PHE A 51 -7.34 4.01 3.10
CA PHE A 51 -7.18 2.83 3.93
C PHE A 51 -6.60 3.18 5.30
N LEU A 52 -5.59 4.05 5.36
CA LEU A 52 -5.02 4.51 6.63
C LEU A 52 -6.00 5.37 7.43
N ASP A 53 -6.65 6.34 6.79
CA ASP A 53 -7.59 7.27 7.44
C ASP A 53 -8.74 6.53 8.14
N ASN A 54 -9.30 5.54 7.47
CA ASN A 54 -10.43 4.76 7.99
C ASN A 54 -10.08 3.89 9.21
N ASN A 55 -8.79 3.58 9.43
CA ASN A 55 -8.40 2.53 10.38
C ASN A 55 -7.48 3.01 11.50
N ILE A 56 -6.58 3.96 11.24
CA ILE A 56 -5.55 4.37 12.21
C ILE A 56 -6.19 4.89 13.50
N GLY A 57 -7.21 5.75 13.43
CA GLY A 57 -7.83 6.31 14.63
C GLY A 57 -8.40 5.24 15.56
N ASN A 58 -9.13 4.28 14.99
CA ASN A 58 -9.71 3.16 15.75
C ASN A 58 -8.63 2.25 16.33
N TRP A 59 -7.59 1.94 15.57
CA TRP A 59 -6.46 1.17 16.06
C TRP A 59 -5.73 1.88 17.19
N MET A 60 -5.47 3.19 17.04
CA MET A 60 -4.79 3.99 18.06
C MET A 60 -5.56 4.01 19.37
N ALA A 61 -6.89 4.19 19.29
CA ALA A 61 -7.78 4.13 20.45
C ALA A 61 -7.75 2.74 21.12
N ALA A 62 -7.84 1.66 20.33
CA ALA A 62 -7.81 0.30 20.84
C ALA A 62 -6.47 -0.10 21.49
N ARG A 63 -5.36 0.46 21.01
CA ARG A 63 -4.02 0.24 21.57
C ARG A 63 -3.60 1.26 22.62
N ASN A 64 -4.45 2.26 22.90
CA ASN A 64 -4.14 3.39 23.79
C ASN A 64 -2.83 4.10 23.43
N VAL A 65 -2.58 4.31 22.13
CA VAL A 65 -1.40 5.01 21.63
C VAL A 65 -1.75 6.42 21.16
N LYS A 66 -0.85 7.37 21.43
CA LYS A 66 -1.04 8.79 21.09
C LYS A 66 -0.47 9.19 19.74
N LYS A 67 0.40 8.35 19.16
CA LYS A 67 1.05 8.60 17.87
C LYS A 67 1.18 7.28 17.11
N ALA A 68 0.88 7.31 15.81
CA ALA A 68 1.12 6.19 14.91
C ALA A 68 2.49 6.35 14.23
N ILE A 69 3.26 5.27 14.23
CA ILE A 69 4.46 5.12 13.42
C ILE A 69 4.18 4.03 12.39
N ILE A 70 4.30 4.34 11.11
CA ILE A 70 4.01 3.42 10.02
C ILE A 70 5.31 3.04 9.33
N ALA A 71 5.55 1.73 9.20
CA ALA A 71 6.59 1.19 8.34
C ALA A 71 5.97 0.58 7.08
N HIS A 72 6.45 0.99 5.91
CA HIS A 72 6.00 0.50 4.61
C HIS A 72 7.15 0.53 3.59
N ASP A 73 7.04 -0.19 2.48
CA ASP A 73 8.03 -0.15 1.41
C ASP A 73 7.92 1.15 0.58
N ASN A 74 8.85 1.34 -0.37
CA ASN A 74 8.87 2.48 -1.29
C ASN A 74 8.06 2.26 -2.58
N ALA A 75 7.00 1.46 -2.53
CA ALA A 75 6.14 1.27 -3.69
C ALA A 75 5.54 2.60 -4.16
N LYS A 76 5.27 2.71 -5.46
CA LYS A 76 4.74 3.94 -6.08
C LYS A 76 3.52 4.56 -5.38
N PRO A 77 2.59 3.81 -4.74
CA PRO A 77 1.48 4.40 -4.00
C PRO A 77 1.87 5.05 -2.66
N HIS A 78 3.03 4.72 -2.09
CA HIS A 78 3.46 5.21 -0.78
C HIS A 78 4.34 6.46 -0.84
N ALA A 79 5.07 6.64 -1.95
CA ALA A 79 5.96 7.77 -2.21
C ALA A 79 5.35 9.09 -2.74
N PRO A 80 4.12 9.18 -3.31
CA PRO A 80 3.68 10.41 -3.95
C PRO A 80 3.40 11.51 -2.92
N ARG A 81 3.42 12.76 -3.38
CA ARG A 81 3.17 13.96 -2.56
C ARG A 81 1.87 13.86 -1.75
N ILE A 82 0.83 13.22 -2.28
CA ILE A 82 -0.46 13.05 -1.57
C ILE A 82 -0.32 12.17 -0.31
N ALA A 83 0.52 11.14 -0.34
CA ALA A 83 0.77 10.30 0.83
C ALA A 83 1.60 11.06 1.87
N GLN A 84 2.60 11.82 1.42
CA GLN A 84 3.40 12.69 2.30
C GLN A 84 2.55 13.75 2.99
N GLN A 85 1.70 14.46 2.24
CA GLN A 85 0.75 15.44 2.80
C GLN A 85 -0.21 14.81 3.79
N PHE A 86 -0.73 13.61 3.49
CA PHE A 86 -1.59 12.88 4.41
C PHE A 86 -0.89 12.58 5.74
N PHE A 87 0.38 12.15 5.73
CA PHE A 87 1.13 11.89 6.95
C PHE A 87 1.38 13.16 7.77
N GLU A 88 1.70 14.27 7.12
CA GLU A 88 1.85 15.58 7.76
C GLU A 88 0.55 16.04 8.45
N GLU A 89 -0.58 15.98 7.74
CA GLU A 89 -1.90 16.39 8.26
C GLU A 89 -2.36 15.53 9.44
N LYS A 90 -2.04 14.23 9.42
CA LYS A 90 -2.45 13.26 10.46
C LYS A 90 -1.43 13.10 11.58
N VAL A 91 -0.30 13.83 11.52
CA VAL A 91 0.81 13.73 12.49
C VAL A 91 1.30 12.27 12.64
N ILE A 92 1.33 11.57 11.51
CA ILE A 92 1.83 10.20 11.41
C ILE A 92 3.32 10.26 11.10
N GLU A 93 4.12 9.46 11.80
CA GLU A 93 5.53 9.30 11.49
C GLU A 93 5.74 8.09 10.58
N THR A 94 6.56 8.23 9.55
CA THR A 94 6.87 7.16 8.61
C THR A 94 8.31 6.69 8.74
N TRP A 95 8.53 5.38 8.78
CA TRP A 95 9.85 4.76 8.70
C TRP A 95 9.93 4.01 7.36
N ILE A 96 10.90 4.39 6.54
CA ILE A 96 11.16 3.86 5.20
C ILE A 96 12.42 3.01 5.22
#